data_AF-A0A8B5XFL1-F1
#
_entry.id   AF-A0A8B5XFL1-F1
#
_cell.length_a   1.000
_cell.length_b   1.000
_cell.length_c   1.000
_cell.angle_alpha   90.00
_cell.angle_beta   90.00
_cell.angle_gamma   90.00
#
_symmetry.space_group_name_H-M   'P 1'
#
loop_
_entity.id
_entity.type
_entity.pdbx_description
1 polymer ?
#
loop_
_entity_poly.entity_id
_entity_poly.type
_entity_poly.pdbx_seq_one_letter_code
_entity_poly.pdbx_strand_id
1 'polypeptide(L)'
;MSFSMVLVLLTGLVGTASAAKPISSSGEFTAAIDESSFSFTPVGANCQLVVSGKVTFSGTLQGTGDAVTTALVFAPCSEVGTTPPGTFRDVFSSDIEFKGTLEGTPVTAGIRYHGTVAPGGDINAVMNFSGGLRGSVKVDGEVAVGGVYNGKIVLK
;
A
#
# COMPACT_ATOMS: atom_id res chain seq x y z
N MET A 1 26.47 48.83 48.71
CA MET A 1 26.86 47.53 48.12
C MET A 1 25.76 47.15 47.13
N SER A 2 25.96 47.41 45.84
CA SER A 2 24.98 47.10 44.79
C SER A 2 25.11 45.64 44.35
N PHE A 3 24.01 44.90 44.36
CA PHE A 3 23.90 43.59 43.73
C PHE A 3 23.41 43.76 42.29
N SER A 4 24.29 43.48 41.33
CA SER A 4 23.93 43.32 39.91
C SER A 4 23.28 41.95 39.72
N MET A 5 22.01 41.95 39.33
CA MET A 5 21.25 40.75 38.96
C MET A 5 21.37 40.55 37.45
N VAL A 6 22.15 39.54 37.04
CA VAL A 6 22.31 39.13 35.64
C VAL A 6 21.07 38.33 35.22
N LEU A 7 20.27 38.90 34.32
CA LEU A 7 19.14 38.25 33.69
C LEU A 7 19.64 37.41 32.51
N VAL A 8 19.73 36.09 32.68
CA VAL A 8 20.05 35.15 31.59
C VAL A 8 18.78 34.91 30.77
N LEU A 9 18.70 35.49 29.57
CA LEU A 9 17.66 35.16 28.60
C LEU A 9 17.91 33.75 28.05
N LEU A 10 17.06 32.79 28.45
CA LEU A 10 16.90 31.52 27.76
C LEU A 10 16.16 31.78 26.43
N THR A 11 16.89 31.83 25.32
CA THR A 11 16.33 31.78 23.97
C THR A 11 15.79 30.38 23.71
N GLY A 12 14.48 30.21 23.90
CA GLY A 12 13.77 28.98 23.55
C GLY A 12 13.89 28.68 22.05
N LEU A 13 14.38 27.48 21.73
CA LEU A 13 14.29 26.87 20.41
C LEU A 13 12.80 26.77 20.03
N VAL A 14 12.33 27.68 19.20
CA VAL A 14 11.03 27.54 18.53
C VAL A 14 11.20 26.48 17.45
N GLY A 15 11.00 25.21 17.82
CA GLY A 15 10.89 24.12 16.86
C GLY A 15 9.67 24.39 15.97
N THR A 16 9.90 24.74 14.70
CA THR A 16 8.83 24.83 13.72
C THR A 16 8.28 23.42 13.49
N ALA A 17 7.19 23.09 14.18
CA ALA A 17 6.37 21.94 13.83
C ALA A 17 5.84 22.19 12.41
N SER A 18 6.46 21.58 11.40
CA SER A 18 5.95 21.60 10.04
C SER A 18 4.62 20.86 10.05
N ALA A 19 3.52 21.59 9.92
CA ALA A 19 2.21 20.98 9.86
C ALA A 19 2.17 20.06 8.62
N ALA A 20 1.95 18.77 8.86
CA ALA A 20 1.89 17.75 7.83
C ALA A 20 0.84 18.14 6.77
N LYS A 21 1.29 18.55 5.58
CA LYS A 21 0.42 19.03 4.51
C LYS A 21 -0.05 17.82 3.67
N PRO A 22 -1.36 17.69 3.40
CA PRO A 22 -1.84 16.71 2.44
C PRO A 22 -1.26 16.97 1.05
N ILE A 23 -0.65 15.96 0.48
CA ILE A 23 -0.10 15.92 -0.88
C ILE A 23 -1.10 15.19 -1.76
N SER A 24 -1.47 15.79 -2.89
CA SER A 24 -2.25 15.10 -3.91
C SER A 24 -1.38 14.02 -4.52
N SER A 25 -1.85 12.78 -4.50
CA SER A 25 -1.06 11.63 -4.91
C SER A 25 -1.74 10.91 -6.06
N SER A 26 -1.01 10.76 -7.15
CA SER A 26 -1.44 10.02 -8.33
C SER A 26 -0.26 9.30 -8.96
N GLY A 27 -0.51 8.13 -9.53
CA GLY A 27 0.51 7.39 -10.25
C GLY A 27 0.06 6.00 -10.63
N GLU A 28 1.04 5.18 -10.99
CA GLU A 28 0.85 3.81 -11.43
C GLU A 28 1.62 2.87 -10.51
N PHE A 29 1.20 1.61 -10.49
CA PHE A 29 2.01 0.53 -9.95
C PHE A 29 1.92 -0.70 -10.83
N THR A 30 2.99 -1.51 -10.82
CA THR A 30 3.01 -2.84 -11.41
C THR A 30 3.18 -3.88 -10.31
N ALA A 31 2.61 -5.06 -10.51
CA ALA A 31 2.73 -6.18 -9.57
C ALA A 31 3.39 -7.37 -10.27
N ALA A 32 4.46 -7.89 -9.67
CA ALA A 32 5.09 -9.14 -10.06
C ALA A 32 4.77 -10.20 -9.01
N ILE A 33 4.06 -11.25 -9.42
CA ILE A 33 3.65 -12.34 -8.54
C ILE A 33 4.72 -13.43 -8.53
N ASP A 34 5.05 -13.95 -7.34
CA ASP A 34 5.86 -15.15 -7.21
C ASP A 34 4.95 -16.38 -7.21
N GLU A 35 4.76 -16.99 -8.37
CA GLU A 35 3.91 -18.17 -8.52
C GLU A 35 4.38 -19.36 -7.68
N SER A 36 5.68 -19.45 -7.35
CA SER A 36 6.20 -20.52 -6.50
C SER A 36 5.72 -20.42 -5.05
N SER A 37 5.23 -19.24 -4.65
CA SER A 37 4.71 -18.97 -3.31
C SER A 37 3.20 -19.26 -3.17
N PHE A 38 2.53 -19.69 -4.23
CA PHE A 38 1.10 -19.97 -4.19
C PHE A 38 0.75 -21.02 -3.14
N SER A 39 -0.19 -20.67 -2.26
CA SER A 39 -0.79 -21.58 -1.30
C SER A 39 -2.31 -21.49 -1.40
N PHE A 40 -2.95 -22.66 -1.46
CA PHE A 40 -4.40 -22.80 -1.63
C PHE A 40 -4.96 -23.58 -0.46
N THR A 41 -5.92 -22.99 0.25
CA THR A 41 -6.59 -23.61 1.40
C THR A 41 -8.11 -23.60 1.18
N PRO A 42 -8.80 -24.75 1.20
CA PRO A 42 -10.25 -24.78 1.07
C PRO A 42 -10.96 -24.04 2.21
N VAL A 43 -11.97 -23.24 1.87
CA VAL A 43 -12.84 -22.52 2.83
C VAL A 43 -14.29 -22.70 2.41
N GLY A 44 -14.93 -23.79 2.87
CA GLY A 44 -16.27 -24.16 2.43
C GLY A 44 -16.30 -24.45 0.93
N ALA A 45 -17.12 -23.71 0.17
CA ALA A 45 -17.18 -23.80 -1.30
C ALA A 45 -16.16 -22.89 -2.02
N ASN A 46 -15.38 -22.12 -1.25
CA ASN A 46 -14.42 -21.13 -1.76
C ASN A 46 -12.99 -21.62 -1.55
N CYS A 47 -12.03 -20.88 -2.09
CA CYS A 47 -10.61 -21.11 -1.89
C CYS A 47 -9.95 -19.87 -1.32
N GLN A 48 -9.21 -20.02 -0.22
CA GLN A 48 -8.26 -19.02 0.21
C GLN A 48 -6.95 -19.22 -0.56
N LEU A 49 -6.56 -18.19 -1.30
CA LEU A 49 -5.28 -18.06 -1.98
C LEU A 49 -4.36 -17.16 -1.16
N VAL A 50 -3.12 -17.59 -0.95
CA VAL A 50 -2.04 -16.75 -0.43
C VAL A 50 -0.89 -16.73 -1.43
N VAL A 51 -0.36 -15.55 -1.72
CA VAL A 51 0.76 -15.37 -2.64
C VAL A 51 1.62 -14.18 -2.28
N SER A 52 2.92 -14.34 -2.45
CA SER A 52 3.92 -13.28 -2.31
C SER A 52 4.20 -12.61 -3.66
N GLY A 53 4.68 -11.38 -3.62
CA GLY A 53 5.08 -10.66 -4.82
C GLY A 53 5.84 -9.39 -4.52
N LYS A 54 6.15 -8.65 -5.58
CA LYS A 54 6.77 -7.33 -5.52
C LYS A 54 5.90 -6.33 -6.25
N VAL A 55 5.71 -5.16 -5.64
CA VAL A 55 5.01 -4.04 -6.23
C VAL A 55 6.01 -2.93 -6.52
N THR A 56 5.94 -2.35 -7.71
CA THR A 56 6.76 -1.19 -8.11
C THR A 56 5.85 -0.01 -8.36
N PHE A 57 6.13 1.13 -7.73
CA PHE A 57 5.35 2.36 -7.84
C PHE A 57 6.07 3.40 -8.69
N SER A 58 5.32 4.13 -9.50
CA SER A 58 5.74 5.31 -10.26
C SER A 58 4.73 6.46 -10.08
N GLY A 59 5.18 7.70 -10.31
CA GLY A 59 4.38 8.92 -10.10
C GLY A 59 4.73 9.65 -8.82
N THR A 60 3.72 10.07 -8.05
CA THR A 60 3.94 10.80 -6.78
C THR A 60 4.69 9.95 -5.75
N LEU A 61 4.39 8.64 -5.69
CA LEU A 61 5.19 7.63 -5.01
C LEU A 61 6.12 6.96 -6.01
N GLN A 62 7.40 6.84 -5.66
CA GLN A 62 8.39 6.12 -6.47
C GLN A 62 9.15 5.14 -5.58
N GLY A 63 9.17 3.86 -5.93
CA GLY A 63 9.87 2.85 -5.15
C GLY A 63 9.27 1.47 -5.31
N THR A 64 9.59 0.59 -4.37
CA THR A 64 9.14 -0.81 -4.40
C THR A 64 8.64 -1.25 -3.03
N GLY A 65 7.80 -2.28 -3.00
CA GLY A 65 7.47 -2.99 -1.78
C GLY A 65 7.30 -4.47 -2.00
N ASP A 66 7.76 -5.25 -1.03
CA ASP A 66 7.46 -6.68 -0.96
C ASP A 66 6.04 -6.84 -0.41
N ALA A 67 5.25 -7.70 -1.05
CA ALA A 67 3.83 -7.84 -0.81
C ALA A 67 3.46 -9.28 -0.46
N VAL A 68 2.55 -9.44 0.49
CA VAL A 68 1.88 -10.71 0.77
C VAL A 68 0.38 -10.51 0.62
N THR A 69 -0.22 -11.21 -0.33
CA THR A 69 -1.63 -11.10 -0.67
C THR A 69 -2.38 -12.33 -0.20
N THR A 70 -3.49 -12.12 0.49
CA THR A 70 -4.51 -13.13 0.78
C THR A 70 -5.78 -12.78 0.04
N ALA A 71 -6.31 -13.71 -0.75
CA ALA A 71 -7.57 -13.59 -1.46
C ALA A 71 -8.52 -14.73 -1.08
N LEU A 72 -9.79 -14.42 -0.92
CA LEU A 72 -10.85 -15.43 -0.87
C LEU A 72 -11.52 -15.47 -2.25
N VAL A 73 -11.14 -16.47 -3.04
CA VAL A 73 -11.63 -16.71 -4.40
C VAL A 73 -12.91 -17.53 -4.34
N PHE A 74 -13.95 -17.09 -5.04
CA PHE A 74 -15.28 -17.67 -4.92
C PHE A 74 -15.46 -18.85 -5.89
N ALA A 75 -14.57 -19.84 -5.75
CA ALA A 75 -14.53 -21.09 -6.47
C ALA A 75 -13.76 -22.16 -5.66
N PRO A 76 -13.95 -23.46 -5.95
CA PRO A 76 -13.18 -24.52 -5.30
C PRO A 76 -11.68 -24.45 -5.62
N CYS A 77 -10.81 -24.82 -4.66
CA CYS A 77 -9.36 -24.76 -4.87
C CYS A 77 -8.85 -25.61 -6.05
N SER A 78 -9.54 -26.72 -6.38
CA SER A 78 -9.21 -27.55 -7.54
C SER A 78 -9.34 -26.79 -8.86
N GLU A 79 -10.25 -25.82 -8.93
CA GLU A 79 -10.42 -24.96 -10.09
C GLU A 79 -9.44 -23.80 -10.04
N VAL A 80 -9.38 -23.09 -8.90
CA VAL A 80 -8.54 -21.89 -8.73
C VAL A 80 -7.07 -22.14 -9.09
N GLY A 81 -6.49 -23.27 -8.66
CA GLY A 81 -5.08 -23.59 -8.95
C GLY A 81 -4.79 -23.99 -10.39
N THR A 82 -5.80 -24.12 -11.25
CA THR A 82 -5.66 -24.54 -12.66
C THR A 82 -6.18 -23.50 -13.65
N THR A 83 -6.73 -22.40 -13.16
CA THR A 83 -7.24 -21.29 -13.98
C THR A 83 -6.39 -20.04 -13.81
N PRO A 84 -6.29 -19.17 -14.84
CA PRO A 84 -5.60 -17.89 -14.71
C PRO A 84 -6.18 -17.01 -13.59
N PRO A 85 -5.37 -16.18 -12.92
CA PRO A 85 -5.86 -15.15 -12.00
C PRO A 85 -6.93 -14.24 -12.64
N GLY A 86 -7.92 -13.80 -11.86
CA GLY A 86 -9.03 -12.98 -12.37
C GLY A 86 -10.14 -13.75 -13.09
N THR A 87 -10.02 -15.08 -13.25
CA THR A 87 -11.10 -15.92 -13.82
C THR A 87 -12.36 -15.87 -12.96
N PHE A 88 -12.20 -15.89 -11.64
CA PHE A 88 -13.30 -15.87 -10.68
C PHE A 88 -13.33 -14.55 -9.91
N ARG A 89 -14.50 -14.23 -9.35
CA ARG A 89 -14.62 -13.14 -8.38
C ARG A 89 -13.84 -13.49 -7.11
N ASP A 90 -13.18 -12.51 -6.53
CA ASP A 90 -12.57 -12.63 -5.21
C ASP A 90 -12.66 -11.33 -4.38
N VAL A 91 -12.39 -11.47 -3.09
CA VAL A 91 -12.06 -10.36 -2.19
C VAL A 91 -10.64 -10.57 -1.68
N PHE A 92 -9.83 -9.52 -1.64
CA PHE A 92 -8.42 -9.66 -1.27
C PHE A 92 -7.95 -8.56 -0.31
N SER A 93 -6.86 -8.87 0.38
CA SER A 93 -6.04 -7.93 1.13
C SER A 93 -4.58 -8.27 0.89
N SER A 94 -3.76 -7.25 0.67
CA SER A 94 -2.33 -7.33 0.48
C SER A 94 -1.64 -6.38 1.45
N ASP A 95 -0.68 -6.91 2.19
CA ASP A 95 0.20 -6.14 3.06
C ASP A 95 1.52 -5.91 2.33
N ILE A 96 1.90 -4.64 2.18
CA ILE A 96 3.06 -4.22 1.39
C ILE A 96 4.00 -3.41 2.27
N GLU A 97 5.28 -3.82 2.31
CA GLU A 97 6.35 -3.06 2.97
C GLU A 97 7.03 -2.13 1.95
N PHE A 98 6.57 -0.90 1.87
CA PHE A 98 7.06 0.08 0.91
C PHE A 98 8.36 0.75 1.34
N LYS A 99 9.31 0.86 0.39
CA LYS A 99 10.54 1.65 0.49
C LYS A 99 10.71 2.46 -0.78
N GLY A 100 10.82 3.77 -0.63
CA GLY A 100 10.93 4.66 -1.79
C GLY A 100 10.94 6.12 -1.41
N THR A 101 10.30 6.93 -2.25
CA THR A 101 10.18 8.38 -2.08
C THR A 101 8.74 8.85 -2.30
N LEU A 102 8.38 9.93 -1.62
CA LEU A 102 7.20 10.75 -1.88
C LEU A 102 7.69 12.15 -2.28
N GLU A 103 7.42 12.57 -3.52
CA GLU A 103 7.94 13.84 -4.07
C GLU A 103 9.46 14.02 -3.84
N GLY A 104 10.23 12.94 -4.00
CA GLY A 104 11.68 12.92 -3.79
C GLY A 104 12.13 12.80 -2.32
N THR A 105 11.22 12.89 -1.35
CA THR A 105 11.54 12.68 0.07
C THR A 105 11.58 11.19 0.39
N PRO A 106 12.70 10.62 0.87
CA PRO A 106 12.77 9.21 1.24
C PRO A 106 11.76 8.84 2.32
N VAL A 107 11.03 7.74 2.12
CA VAL A 107 10.02 7.28 3.06
C VAL A 107 9.92 5.76 3.07
N THR A 108 9.62 5.23 4.25
CA THR A 108 9.20 3.83 4.45
C THR A 108 7.80 3.80 5.06
N ALA A 109 6.96 2.90 4.58
CA ALA A 109 5.57 2.82 4.98
C ALA A 109 5.03 1.40 4.86
N GLY A 110 4.08 1.05 5.73
CA GLY A 110 3.23 -0.12 5.52
C GLY A 110 2.01 0.30 4.70
N ILE A 111 1.69 -0.45 3.64
CA ILE A 111 0.49 -0.22 2.83
C ILE A 111 -0.42 -1.44 2.93
N ARG A 112 -1.67 -1.21 3.33
CA ARG A 112 -2.74 -2.21 3.22
C ARG A 112 -3.56 -1.94 1.96
N TYR A 113 -3.39 -2.78 0.95
CA TYR A 113 -4.13 -2.74 -0.30
C TYR A 113 -5.25 -3.79 -0.28
N HIS A 114 -6.51 -3.39 -0.40
CA HIS A 114 -7.63 -4.34 -0.33
C HIS A 114 -8.79 -3.92 -1.21
N GLY A 115 -9.56 -4.91 -1.68
CA GLY A 115 -10.67 -4.66 -2.57
C GLY A 115 -11.32 -5.94 -3.08
N THR A 116 -11.94 -5.82 -4.24
CA THR A 116 -12.65 -6.90 -4.93
C THR A 116 -12.12 -7.05 -6.35
N VAL A 117 -12.07 -8.28 -6.84
CA VAL A 117 -11.80 -8.61 -8.24
C VAL A 117 -13.09 -9.08 -8.90
N ALA A 118 -13.42 -8.54 -10.07
CA ALA A 118 -14.50 -9.06 -10.91
C ALA A 118 -13.96 -10.13 -11.91
N PRO A 119 -14.82 -11.06 -12.38
CA PRO A 119 -14.43 -11.96 -13.46
C PRO A 119 -13.94 -11.18 -14.68
N GLY A 120 -12.77 -11.54 -15.20
CA GLY A 120 -12.04 -10.76 -16.21
C GLY A 120 -10.84 -10.00 -15.64
N GLY A 121 -10.69 -9.93 -14.31
CA GLY A 121 -9.49 -9.40 -13.65
C GLY A 121 -9.58 -7.94 -13.19
N ASP A 122 -10.70 -7.26 -13.44
CA ASP A 122 -10.89 -5.86 -13.02
C ASP A 122 -10.89 -5.71 -11.49
N ILE A 123 -10.10 -4.75 -10.99
CA ILE A 123 -9.94 -4.47 -9.57
C ILE A 123 -10.58 -3.14 -9.19
N ASN A 124 -11.38 -3.15 -8.12
CA ASN A 124 -11.81 -1.96 -7.39
C ASN A 124 -11.31 -2.05 -5.95
N ALA A 125 -10.43 -1.13 -5.56
CA ALA A 125 -9.69 -1.26 -4.31
C ALA A 125 -9.26 0.08 -3.70
N VAL A 126 -8.75 -0.01 -2.47
CA VAL A 126 -8.20 1.10 -1.70
C VAL A 126 -6.85 0.70 -1.13
N MET A 127 -5.87 1.62 -1.16
CA MET A 127 -4.62 1.50 -0.43
C MET A 127 -4.64 2.42 0.79
N ASN A 128 -4.37 1.87 1.97
CA ASN A 128 -4.24 2.63 3.21
C ASN A 128 -2.80 2.63 3.69
N PHE A 129 -2.28 3.81 4.01
CA PHE A 129 -0.88 4.01 4.39
C PHE A 129 -0.71 4.15 5.90
N SER A 130 0.39 3.56 6.40
CA SER A 130 0.82 3.61 7.80
C SER A 130 2.34 3.79 7.91
N GLY A 131 2.85 4.10 9.10
CA GLY A 131 4.27 4.39 9.29
C GLY A 131 4.63 5.82 8.89
N GLY A 132 5.61 6.01 8.00
CA GLY A 132 6.06 7.32 7.52
C GLY A 132 5.05 8.06 6.63
N LEU A 133 3.96 7.38 6.23
CA LEU A 133 2.85 7.94 5.47
C LEU A 133 1.52 7.73 6.21
N ARG A 134 0.54 8.58 5.90
CA ARG A 134 -0.86 8.39 6.30
C ARG A 134 -1.80 8.86 5.19
N GLY A 135 -2.86 8.10 4.93
CA GLY A 135 -3.87 8.47 3.94
C GLY A 135 -4.49 7.26 3.27
N SER A 136 -5.39 7.52 2.32
CA SER A 136 -6.03 6.50 1.51
C SER A 136 -6.11 6.98 0.06
N VAL A 137 -5.83 6.08 -0.89
CA VAL A 137 -6.00 6.36 -2.33
C VAL A 137 -6.91 5.30 -2.96
N LYS A 138 -7.71 5.71 -3.93
CA LYS A 138 -8.51 4.80 -4.75
C LYS A 138 -7.59 4.16 -5.79
N VAL A 139 -7.85 2.88 -6.07
CA VAL A 139 -7.14 2.12 -7.09
C VAL A 139 -8.13 1.55 -8.09
N ASP A 140 -7.78 1.68 -9.36
CA ASP A 140 -8.38 0.96 -10.49
C ASP A 140 -7.23 0.16 -11.14
N GLY A 141 -7.40 -1.16 -11.34
CA GLY A 141 -6.30 -2.02 -11.81
C GLY A 141 -6.74 -3.36 -12.36
N GLU A 142 -5.76 -4.20 -12.70
CA GLU A 142 -5.93 -5.52 -13.29
C GLU A 142 -5.04 -6.54 -12.56
N VAL A 143 -5.61 -7.71 -12.25
CA VAL A 143 -4.92 -8.78 -11.51
C VAL A 143 -3.64 -9.23 -12.21
N ALA A 144 -2.57 -9.41 -11.44
CA ALA A 144 -1.25 -9.83 -11.92
C ALA A 144 -0.57 -8.87 -12.92
N VAL A 145 -1.15 -7.69 -13.15
CA VAL A 145 -0.58 -6.65 -14.01
C VAL A 145 -0.19 -5.42 -13.19
N GLY A 146 -1.15 -4.80 -12.50
CA GLY A 146 -0.93 -3.51 -11.83
C GLY A 146 -2.16 -2.61 -11.87
N GLY A 147 -1.96 -1.31 -11.70
CA GLY A 147 -3.07 -0.36 -11.77
C GLY A 147 -2.65 1.09 -11.60
N VAL A 148 -3.65 1.97 -11.62
CA VAL A 148 -3.52 3.39 -11.35
C VAL A 148 -4.08 3.70 -9.97
N TYR A 149 -3.46 4.64 -9.26
CA TYR A 149 -3.96 5.14 -7.98
C TYR A 149 -4.13 6.65 -8.01
N ASN A 150 -5.14 7.13 -7.29
CA ASN A 150 -5.43 8.56 -7.15
C ASN A 150 -6.02 8.86 -5.76
N GLY A 151 -5.53 9.91 -5.11
CA GLY A 151 -6.06 10.36 -3.81
C GLY A 151 -5.16 11.38 -3.11
N LYS A 152 -5.13 11.32 -1.78
CA LYS A 152 -4.33 12.23 -0.95
C LYS A 152 -3.56 11.46 0.11
N ILE A 153 -2.28 11.79 0.26
CA ILE A 153 -1.38 11.20 1.25
C ILE A 153 -0.71 12.32 2.05
N VAL A 154 -0.43 12.04 3.32
CA VAL A 154 0.25 12.96 4.25
C VAL A 154 1.56 12.31 4.68
N LEU A 155 2.66 13.04 4.57
CA LEU A 155 3.93 12.66 5.19
C LEU A 155 3.87 12.90 6.70
N LYS A 156 4.38 11.97 7.50
CA LYS A 156 4.39 12.09 8.97
C LYS A 156 5.68 12.64 9.53
#